data_AF-A0AAP6ZZA3-F1
#
_entry.id   AF-A0AAP6ZZA3-F1
#
_cell.length_a   1.000
_cell.length_b   1.000
_cell.length_c   1.000
_cell.angle_alpha   90.00
_cell.angle_beta   90.00
_cell.angle_gamma   90.00
#
_symmetry.space_group_name_H-M   'P 1'
#
loop_
_entity.id
_entity.type
_entity.pdbx_description
1 polymer ?
#
loop_
_entity_poly.entity_id
_entity_poly.type
_entity_poly.pdbx_seq_one_letter_code
_entity_poly.pdbx_strand_id
1 'polypeptide(L)' 'MIKDRRFLIGLGAGIVLGGLLLQLCMIGQRTMEPISDTELQRAAEQAGYKLVPVQSTNPKTK' A
#
# COMPACT_ATOMS: atom_id res chain seq x y z
N MET A 1 34.65 -27.45 8.96
CA MET A 1 34.03 -26.71 10.08
C MET A 1 32.91 -25.80 9.56
N ILE A 2 31.86 -26.39 8.97
CA ILE A 2 30.57 -25.71 8.71
C ILE A 2 29.51 -26.77 8.97
N LYS A 3 29.12 -26.90 10.24
CA LYS A 3 28.01 -27.77 10.68
C LYS A 3 26.72 -26.95 10.81
N ASP A 4 26.67 -25.79 10.15
CA ASP A 4 25.60 -24.79 10.22
C ASP A 4 24.78 -24.73 8.92
N ARG A 5 24.58 -25.88 8.29
CA ARG A 5 23.67 -26.00 7.12
C ARG A 5 22.28 -25.49 7.47
N ARG A 6 21.84 -25.68 8.73
CA ARG A 6 20.57 -25.16 9.26
C ARG A 6 20.52 -23.64 9.28
N PHE A 7 21.62 -22.98 9.63
CA PHE A 7 21.71 -21.52 9.56
C PHE A 7 21.63 -21.05 8.11
N LEU A 8 22.36 -21.70 7.19
CA LEU A 8 22.35 -21.33 5.77
C LEU A 8 20.97 -21.54 5.12
N ILE A 9 20.27 -22.62 5.52
CA ILE A 9 18.89 -22.87 5.10
C ILE A 9 17.93 -21.83 5.69
N GLY A 10 18.07 -21.48 6.98
CA GLY A 10 17.27 -20.45 7.63
C GLY A 10 17.49 -19.06 7.03
N LEU A 11 18.74 -18.72 6.69
CA LEU A 11 19.10 -17.48 6.00
C LEU A 11 18.49 -17.44 4.59
N GLY A 12 18.62 -18.52 3.82
CA GLY A 12 18.01 -18.61 2.48
C GLY A 12 16.49 -18.50 2.52
N ALA A 13 15.83 -19.23 3.43
CA ALA A 13 14.38 -19.16 3.63
C ALA A 13 13.93 -17.76 4.07
N GLY A 14 14.69 -17.11 4.97
CA GLY A 14 14.42 -15.75 5.41
C GLY A 14 14.55 -14.71 4.30
N ILE A 15 15.53 -14.84 3.41
CA ILE A 15 15.70 -13.93 2.26
C ILE A 15 14.53 -14.09 1.27
N VAL A 16 14.15 -15.32 0.95
CA VAL A 16 13.01 -15.57 0.05
C VAL A 16 11.71 -15.04 0.65
N LEU A 17 11.45 -15.35 1.93
CA LEU A 17 10.25 -14.91 2.63
C LEU A 17 10.22 -13.38 2.78
N GLY A 18 11.34 -12.76 3.18
CA GLY A 18 11.46 -11.30 3.28
C GLY A 18 11.23 -10.60 1.93
N GLY A 19 11.77 -11.14 0.84
CA GLY A 19 11.53 -10.62 -0.51
C GLY A 19 10.05 -10.71 -0.93
N LEU A 20 9.36 -11.80 -0.58
CA LEU A 20 7.92 -11.96 -0.85
C LEU A 20 7.08 -10.96 -0.03
N LEU A 21 7.42 -10.73 1.25
CA LEU A 21 6.74 -9.71 2.05
C LEU A 21 6.94 -8.30 1.49
N LEU A 22 8.14 -7.97 1.02
CA LEU A 22 8.40 -6.67 0.40
C LEU A 22 7.60 -6.47 -0.89
N GLN A 23 7.44 -7.51 -1.70
CA GLN A 23 6.59 -7.47 -2.91
C GLN A 23 5.13 -7.21 -2.57
N LEU A 24 4.59 -7.89 -1.56
CA LEU A 24 3.22 -7.65 -1.06
C LEU A 24 3.04 -6.20 -0.59
N CYS A 25 4.05 -5.66 0.11
CA CYS A 25 4.03 -4.26 0.56
C CYS A 25 4.02 -3.28 -0.62
N MET A 26 4.83 -3.52 -1.67
CA MET A 26 4.79 -2.72 -2.90
C MET A 26 3.44 -2.78 -3.62
N ILE A 27 2.80 -3.96 -3.67
CA ILE A 27 1.47 -4.12 -4.28
C ILE A 27 0.41 -3.36 -3.47
N GLY A 28 0.48 -3.42 -2.14
CA GLY A 28 -0.38 -2.64 -1.25
C GLY A 28 -0.20 -1.13 -1.41
N GLN A 29 1.04 -0.68 -1.62
CA GLN A 29 1.30 0.74 -1.89
C GLN A 29 0.84 1.18 -3.29
N ARG A 30 0.96 0.31 -4.31
CA ARG A 30 0.43 0.57 -5.66
C ARG A 30 -1.09 0.68 -5.70
N THR A 31 -1.79 -0.08 -4.86
CA THR A 31 -3.25 0.06 -4.69
C THR A 31 -3.65 1.28 -3.86
N MET A 32 -2.68 1.90 -3.18
CA MET A 32 -2.81 3.14 -2.44
C MET A 32 -2.28 4.35 -3.23
N GLU A 33 -2.03 4.20 -4.55
CA GLU A 33 -1.94 5.36 -5.43
C GLU A 33 -3.25 6.15 -5.26
N PRO A 34 -3.18 7.46 -4.94
CA PRO A 34 -4.38 8.26 -4.74
C PRO A 34 -5.16 8.20 -6.05
N ILE A 35 -6.33 7.54 -6.01
CA ILE A 35 -7.31 7.58 -7.09
C ILE A 35 -7.42 9.05 -7.48
N SER A 36 -7.11 9.36 -8.75
CA SER A 36 -7.25 10.71 -9.28
C SER A 36 -8.66 11.20 -8.94
N ASP A 37 -8.81 12.43 -8.46
CA ASP A 37 -10.12 12.98 -8.06
C ASP A 37 -11.19 12.76 -9.16
N THR A 38 -10.76 12.74 -10.42
CA THR A 38 -11.56 12.43 -11.61
C THR A 38 -12.12 11.00 -11.65
N GLU A 39 -11.32 10.00 -11.26
CA GLU A 39 -11.74 8.60 -11.18
C GLU A 39 -12.62 8.35 -9.96
N LEU A 40 -12.34 9.03 -8.84
CA LEU A 40 -13.19 9.01 -7.65
C LEU A 40 -14.58 9.57 -8.00
N GLN A 41 -14.63 10.67 -8.75
CA GLN A 41 -15.88 11.32 -9.17
C GLN A 41 -16.70 10.43 -10.09
N ARG A 42 -16.05 9.80 -11.08
CA ARG A 42 -16.74 8.83 -11.97
C ARG A 42 -17.26 7.62 -11.21
N ALA A 43 -16.49 7.06 -10.29
CA ALA A 43 -16.91 5.92 -9.47
C ALA A 43 -18.10 6.29 -8.56
N ALA A 44 -18.08 7.48 -7.97
CA ALA A 44 -19.17 7.97 -7.13
C ALA A 44 -20.44 8.26 -7.94
N GLU A 45 -20.34 8.88 -9.11
CA GLU A 45 -21.47 9.09 -10.02
C GLU A 45 -22.09 7.76 -10.48
N GLN A 46 -21.26 6.76 -10.83
CA GLN A 46 -21.72 5.42 -11.18
C GLN A 46 -22.39 4.68 -10.02
N ALA A 47 -21.92 4.91 -8.80
CA ALA A 47 -22.48 4.33 -7.58
C ALA A 47 -23.64 5.15 -6.99
N GLY A 48 -24.04 6.27 -7.61
CA GLY A 48 -25.13 7.13 -7.17
C GLY A 48 -24.81 7.96 -5.92
N TYR A 49 -23.54 8.08 -5.55
CA TYR A 49 -23.08 8.87 -4.41
C TYR A 49 -22.60 10.25 -4.87
N LYS A 50 -22.94 11.30 -4.12
CA LYS A 50 -22.41 12.65 -4.34
C LYS A 50 -21.13 12.80 -3.52
N LEU A 51 -19.98 12.94 -4.18
CA LEU A 51 -18.73 13.24 -3.49
C LEU A 51 -18.85 14.58 -2.77
N VAL A 52 -18.64 14.56 -1.45
CA VAL A 52 -18.46 15.77 -0.66
C VAL A 52 -16.96 16.00 -0.57
N PRO A 53 -16.40 17.08 -1.13
CA PRO A 53 -14.98 17.37 -0.96
C PRO A 53 -14.71 17.52 0.53
N VAL A 54 -13.72 16.78 1.03
CA VAL A 54 -13.24 16.97 2.40
C VAL A 54 -12.69 18.38 2.44
N GLN A 55 -13.48 19.32 2.96
CA GLN A 55 -12.94 20.61 3.35
C GLN A 55 -11.82 20.31 4.34
N SER A 56 -10.58 20.43 3.87
CA SER A 56 -9.45 20.66 4.75
C SER A 56 -9.86 21.83 5.62
N THR A 57 -10.26 21.53 6.86
CA THR A 57 -10.47 22.50 7.91
C THR A 57 -9.10 23.13 8.15
N ASN A 58 -8.76 24.12 7.33
CA ASN A 58 -7.64 24.99 7.51
C ASN A 58 -7.90 25.74 8.83
N PRO A 59 -7.16 25.45 9.93
CA PRO A 59 -7.34 26.17 11.17
C PRO A 59 -6.46 27.41 11.12
N LYS A 60 -6.68 28.31 10.15
CA LYS A 60 -6.11 29.67 10.16
C LYS A 60 -7.14 30.68 9.67
N THR A 61 -8.13 30.87 10.54
CA THR A 61 -8.77 32.16 10.84
C THR A 61 -7.84 33.35 10.65
N LYS A 62 -8.34 34.31 9.87
CA LYS A 62 -8.38 35.77 10.09
C LYS A 62 -7.07 36.56 10.15
#